data_AF-A0A8J3A118-F1
#
_entry.id   AF-A0A8J3A118-F1
#
_cell.length_a   1.000
_cell.length_b   1.000
_cell.length_c   1.000
_cell.angle_alpha   90.00
_cell.angle_beta   90.00
_cell.angle_gamma   90.00
#
_symmetry.space_group_name_H-M   'P 1'
#
loop_
_entity.id
_entity.type
_entity.pdbx_description
1 polymer ?
#
loop_
_entity_poly.entity_id
_entity_poly.type
_entity_poly.pdbx_seq_one_letter_code
_entity_poly.pdbx_strand_id
1 'polypeptide(L)' 'MADIVNLRRFRKARKRADADAAADENRRRHGRTKSEKQRDALEADQSRRHLDGARLDQSDKSPDKSED' A
#
# COMPACT_ATOMS: atom_id res chain seq x y z
N MET A 1 -48.30 17.91 11.83
CA MET A 1 -47.41 16.75 12.02
C MET A 1 -46.00 17.23 11.74
N ALA A 2 -45.09 17.20 12.71
CA ALA A 2 -43.73 17.70 12.52
C ALA A 2 -42.80 16.55 12.15
N ASP A 3 -42.03 16.70 11.07
CA ASP A 3 -41.03 15.72 10.66
C ASP A 3 -39.85 15.76 11.63
N ILE A 4 -39.71 14.72 12.46
CA ILE A 4 -38.58 14.57 13.38
C ILE A 4 -37.38 14.07 12.58
N VAL A 5 -36.54 14.99 12.14
CA VAL A 5 -35.29 14.67 11.43
C VAL A 5 -34.16 14.34 12.40
N ASN A 6 -33.54 13.17 12.22
CA ASN A 6 -32.41 12.76 13.04
C ASN A 6 -31.12 13.45 12.58
N LEU A 7 -30.74 14.53 13.28
CA LEU A 7 -29.55 15.32 12.98
C LEU A 7 -28.23 14.51 13.04
N ARG A 8 -28.16 13.47 13.89
CA ARG A 8 -26.97 12.60 13.96
C ARG A 8 -26.77 11.82 12.67
N ARG A 9 -27.85 11.25 12.12
CA ARG A 9 -27.81 10.54 10.83
C ARG A 9 -27.44 11.47 9.69
N PHE A 10 -28.03 12.67 9.67
CA PHE A 10 -27.72 13.70 8.68
C PHE A 10 -26.23 14.09 8.69
N ARG A 11 -25.68 14.42 9.87
CA ARG A 11 -24.26 14.74 10.02
C ARG A 11 -23.35 13.59 9.59
N LYS A 12 -23.72 12.35 9.90
CA LYS A 12 -22.97 11.15 9.49
C LYS A 12 -22.97 10.98 7.97
N ALA A 13 -24.11 11.21 7.32
CA ALA A 13 -24.22 11.14 5.87
C ALA A 13 -23.34 12.21 5.20
N ARG A 14 -23.40 13.46 5.69
CA ARG A 14 -22.53 14.55 5.21
C ARG A 14 -21.04 14.21 5.33
N LYS A 15 -20.60 13.72 6.51
CA LYS A 15 -19.20 13.31 6.72
C LYS A 15 -18.75 12.21 5.75
N ARG A 16 -19.64 11.28 5.38
CA ARG A 16 -19.33 10.24 4.39
C ARG A 16 -19.17 10.84 2.99
N ALA A 17 -20.11 11.69 2.58
CA ALA A 17 -20.02 12.38 1.28
C ALA A 17 -18.75 13.22 1.15
N ASP A 18 -18.37 13.96 2.22
CA ASP A 18 -17.13 14.75 2.24
C ASP A 18 -15.89 13.84 2.09
N ALA A 19 -15.89 12.67 2.74
CA ALA A 19 -14.80 11.70 2.63
C ALA A 19 -14.70 11.07 1.23
N ASP A 20 -15.84 10.75 0.62
CA ASP A 20 -15.90 10.20 -0.74
C ASP A 20 -15.39 11.21 -1.78
N ALA A 21 -15.78 12.48 -1.64
CA ALA A 21 -15.30 13.57 -2.50
C ALA A 21 -13.78 13.78 -2.37
N ALA A 22 -13.24 13.74 -1.15
CA ALA A 22 -11.80 13.81 -0.93
C ALA A 22 -11.07 12.58 -1.52
N ALA A 23 -11.67 11.39 -1.43
CA ALA A 23 -11.13 10.19 -2.05
C ALA A 23 -11.08 10.30 -3.59
N ASP A 24 -12.14 10.82 -4.21
CA ASP A 24 -12.18 11.11 -5.65
C ASP A 24 -11.14 12.13 -6.07
N GLU A 25 -10.99 13.21 -5.30
CA GLU A 25 -9.98 14.23 -5.56
C GLU A 25 -8.57 13.65 -5.46
N ASN A 26 -8.30 12.81 -4.46
CA ASN A 26 -7.03 12.11 -4.33
C ASN A 26 -6.77 11.13 -5.48
N ARG A 27 -7.80 10.41 -5.97
CA ARG A 27 -7.72 9.58 -7.18
C ARG A 27 -7.33 10.42 -8.39
N ARG A 28 -7.95 11.57 -8.59
CA ARG A 28 -7.64 12.48 -9.71
C ARG A 28 -6.25 13.11 -9.60
N ARG A 29 -5.87 13.61 -8.42
CA ARG A 29 -4.59 14.31 -8.20
C ARG A 29 -3.39 13.38 -8.24
N HIS A 30 -3.51 12.20 -7.64
CA HIS A 30 -2.36 11.32 -7.41
C HIS A 30 -2.38 10.06 -8.28
N GLY A 31 -3.46 9.80 -9.02
CA GLY A 31 -3.62 8.65 -9.90
C GLY A 31 -3.72 7.29 -9.21
N ARG A 32 -3.24 7.18 -7.97
CA ARG A 32 -3.27 5.96 -7.14
C ARG A 32 -3.82 6.27 -5.76
N THR A 33 -4.67 5.39 -5.27
CA THR A 33 -5.20 5.38 -3.90
C THR A 33 -4.12 5.01 -2.88
N LYS A 34 -4.37 5.32 -1.60
CA LYS A 34 -3.46 4.94 -0.51
C LYS A 34 -3.28 3.42 -0.41
N SER A 35 -4.35 2.65 -0.61
CA SER A 35 -4.34 1.18 -0.58
C SER A 35 -3.48 0.59 -1.70
N GLU A 36 -3.57 1.13 -2.92
CA GLU A 36 -2.73 0.68 -4.03
C GLU A 36 -1.26 0.97 -3.76
N LYS A 37 -0.93 2.18 -3.29
CA LYS A 37 0.46 2.52 -2.91
C LYS A 37 1.01 1.60 -1.82
N GLN A 38 0.19 1.24 -0.84
CA GLN A 38 0.59 0.33 0.24
C GLN A 38 0.83 -1.09 -0.29
N ARG A 39 -0.06 -1.61 -1.14
CA ARG A 39 0.12 -2.91 -1.78
C ARG A 39 1.41 -2.95 -2.60
N ASP A 40 1.62 -1.96 -3.45
CA ASP A 40 2.81 -1.88 -4.31
C ASP A 40 4.09 -1.79 -3.46
N ALA A 41 4.06 -1.05 -2.34
CA ALA A 41 5.19 -0.95 -1.41
C ALA A 41 5.50 -2.29 -0.73
N LEU A 42 4.48 -3.04 -0.31
CA LEU A 42 4.64 -4.37 0.29
C LEU A 42 5.19 -5.38 -0.72
N GLU A 43 4.71 -5.36 -1.95
CA GLU A 43 5.19 -6.23 -3.03
C GLU A 43 6.64 -5.93 -3.40
N ALA A 44 7.01 -4.64 -3.45
CA ALA A 44 8.39 -4.22 -3.66
C ALA A 44 9.32 -4.66 -2.52
N ASP A 45 8.87 -4.57 -1.26
CA ASP A 45 9.64 -5.03 -0.10
C ASP A 45 9.81 -6.55 -0.10
N GLN A 46 8.76 -7.31 -0.39
CA GLN A 46 8.84 -8.77 -0.55
C GLN A 46 9.83 -9.18 -1.65
N SER A 47 9.76 -8.50 -2.81
CA SER A 47 10.67 -8.74 -3.93
C SER A 47 12.13 -8.46 -3.54
N ARG A 48 12.38 -7.35 -2.84
CA ARG A 48 13.73 -7.01 -2.34
C ARG A 48 14.24 -8.08 -1.39
N ARG A 49 13.46 -8.48 -0.40
CA ARG A 49 13.83 -9.53 0.56
C ARG A 49 14.10 -10.87 -0.12
N HIS A 50 13.30 -11.22 -1.13
CA HIS A 50 13.51 -12.44 -1.90
C HIS A 50 14.84 -12.40 -2.66
N LEU A 51 15.16 -11.29 -3.33
CA LEU A 51 16.42 -11.11 -4.04
C LEU A 51 17.63 -11.08 -3.08
N ASP A 52 17.49 -10.41 -1.94
CA ASP A 52 18.54 -10.35 -0.92
C ASP A 52 18.81 -11.74 -0.32
N GLY A 53 17.78 -12.53 -0.04
CA GLY A 53 17.93 -13.91 0.43
C GLY A 53 18.45 -14.89 -0.63
N ALA A 54 18.18 -14.63 -1.91
CA ALA A 54 18.70 -15.41 -3.03
C ALA A 54 20.11 -14.98 -3.46
N ARG A 55 20.69 -13.95 -2.83
CA ARG A 55 22.00 -13.44 -3.17
C ARG A 55 23.07 -14.42 -2.68
N LEU A 56 23.61 -15.20 -3.62
CA LEU A 56 24.85 -15.94 -3.40
C LEU A 56 26.00 -14.94 -3.40
N ASP A 57 26.63 -14.74 -2.24
CA ASP A 57 27.84 -13.93 -2.16
C ASP A 57 28.94 -14.60 -2.98
N GLN A 58 29.65 -13.83 -3.83
CA GLN A 58 30.67 -14.40 -4.70
C GLN A 58 31.89 -14.91 -3.92
N SER A 59 31.97 -14.58 -2.63
CA SER A 59 32.95 -15.12 -1.68
C SER A 59 32.76 -16.62 -1.39
N ASP A 60 31.55 -17.16 -1.53
CA ASP A 60 31.25 -18.60 -1.29
C ASP A 60 31.61 -19.50 -2.48
N LYS A 61 31.94 -18.93 -3.64
CA LYS A 61 32.47 -19.66 -4.80
C LYS A 61 33.99 -19.52 -4.89
N SER A 62 34.70 -19.90 -3.83
CA SER A 62 36.12 -20.20 -3.96
C SER A 62 36.25 -21.60 -4.60
N PRO A 63 36.90 -21.74 -5.78
CA PRO A 63 37.13 -23.06 -6.34
C PRO A 63 38.09 -23.78 -5.42
N ASP A 64 37.64 -24.93 -4.91
CA ASP A 64 38.46 -25.95 -4.27
C ASP A 64 39.61 -26.28 -5.23
N LYS A 65 40.75 -25.62 -5.03
CA LYS A 65 42.02 -25.97 -5.65
C LYS A 65 42.62 -27.05 -4.76
N SER A 66 42.22 -28.28 -5.05
CA SER A 66 42.85 -29.51 -4.56
C SER A 66 44.37 -29.43 -4.69
N GLU A 67 45.05 -29.66 -3.56
CA GLU A 67 46.48 -29.94 -3.47
C GLU A 67 46.82 -31.25 -4.20
N ASP A 68 47.88 -31.22 -5.04
CA ASP A 68 48.93 -32.25 -5.20
C ASP A 68 50.05 -31.68 -6.09
#